data_AF-A0A9X4M4M6-F1
#
_entry.id   AF-A0A9X4M4M6-F1
#
_cell.length_a   1.000
_cell.length_b   1.000
_cell.length_c   1.000
_cell.angle_alpha   90.00
_cell.angle_beta   90.00
_cell.angle_gamma   90.00
#
_symmetry.space_group_name_H-M   'P 1'
#
loop_
_entity.id
_entity.type
_entity.pdbx_description
1 polymer ?
#
loop_
_entity_poly.entity_id
_entity_poly.type
_entity_poly.pdbx_seq_one_letter_code
_entity_poly.pdbx_strand_id
1 'polypeptide(L)' 'MEITKTQFKTQFESILESLNQNNEDIIIIDNGKPLFKVSKYQKSVSTRELFAPLRGKVKYYEDLMTPTWDEWSEVL' A
#
# COMPACT_ATOMS: atom_id res chain seq x y z
N MET A 1 10.56 6.03 -7.05
CA MET A 1 11.28 6.77 -8.12
C MET A 1 10.39 6.89 -9.36
N GLU A 2 10.45 7.99 -10.12
CA GLU A 2 9.75 8.12 -11.41
C GLU A 2 10.72 8.13 -12.59
N ILE A 3 10.41 7.40 -13.66
CA ILE A 3 11.23 7.33 -14.87
C ILE A 3 10.36 7.40 -16.11
N THR A 4 10.89 7.96 -17.20
CA THR A 4 10.19 7.98 -18.49
C THR A 4 10.19 6.61 -19.15
N LYS A 5 9.23 6.37 -20.04
CA LYS A 5 9.16 5.18 -20.89
C LYS A 5 10.45 4.95 -21.70
N THR A 6 11.12 6.01 -22.14
CA THR A 6 12.38 5.92 -22.89
C THR A 6 13.54 5.48 -21.99
N GLN A 7 13.64 6.04 -20.77
CA GLN A 7 14.64 5.60 -19.79
C GLN A 7 14.46 4.14 -19.42
N PHE A 8 13.21 3.70 -19.19
CA PHE A 8 12.92 2.30 -18.88
C PHE A 8 13.41 1.34 -19.97
N LYS A 9 13.22 1.68 -21.25
CA LYS A 9 13.67 0.85 -22.38
C LYS A 9 15.18 0.82 -22.55
N THR A 10 15.85 1.93 -22.26
CA THR A 10 17.30 2.09 -22.53
C THR A 10 18.16 1.60 -21.36
N GLN A 11 17.63 1.63 -20.14
CA GLN A 11 18.36 1.28 -18.91
C GLN A 11 17.74 0.08 -18.18
N PHE A 12 17.06 -0.80 -18.91
CA PHE A 12 16.25 -1.88 -18.35
C PHE A 12 17.01 -2.75 -17.35
N GLU A 13 18.20 -3.24 -17.71
CA GLU A 13 19.01 -4.11 -16.84
C GLU A 13 19.42 -3.42 -15.54
N SER A 14 19.91 -2.17 -15.61
CA SER A 14 20.30 -1.39 -14.43
C SER A 14 19.10 -1.11 -13.50
N ILE A 15 17.92 -0.90 -14.09
CA ILE A 15 16.67 -0.73 -13.34
C ILE A 15 16.29 -2.05 -12.63
N LEU A 16 16.44 -3.20 -13.28
CA LEU A 16 16.19 -4.50 -12.66
C LEU A 16 17.17 -4.79 -11.52
N GLU A 17 18.46 -4.48 -11.68
CA GLU A 17 19.46 -4.61 -10.62
C GLU A 17 19.11 -3.74 -9.41
N SER A 18 18.74 -2.48 -9.65
CA SER A 18 18.31 -1.54 -8.61
C SER A 18 17.06 -2.02 -7.87
N LEU A 19 16.04 -2.52 -8.59
CA LEU A 19 14.84 -3.13 -8.01
C LEU A 19 15.11 -4.41 -7.21
N ASN A 20 16.20 -5.12 -7.53
CA ASN A 20 16.56 -6.31 -6.78
C ASN A 20 17.24 -5.96 -5.45
N GLN A 21 18.10 -4.94 -5.47
CA GLN A 21 18.83 -4.43 -4.30
C GLN A 21 17.93 -3.60 -3.37
N ASN A 22 17.09 -2.75 -3.95
CA ASN A 22 16.22 -1.81 -3.24
C ASN A 22 14.77 -2.26 -3.34
N ASN A 23 14.04 -2.19 -2.24
CA ASN A 23 12.62 -2.55 -2.19
C ASN A 23 11.70 -1.38 -2.60
N GLU A 24 12.21 -0.45 -3.41
CA GLU A 24 11.51 0.76 -3.81
C GLU A 24 10.71 0.55 -5.10
N ASP A 25 9.50 1.12 -5.12
CA ASP A 25 8.65 1.10 -6.31
C ASP A 25 9.14 2.13 -7.35
N ILE A 26 9.09 1.72 -8.62
CA ILE A 26 9.38 2.58 -9.77
C ILE A 26 8.10 2.84 -10.56
N ILE A 27 7.81 4.10 -10.80
CA ILE A 27 6.68 4.53 -11.64
C ILE A 27 7.22 4.91 -13.01
N ILE A 28 6.70 4.25 -14.05
CA ILE A 28 6.99 4.58 -15.44
C ILE A 28 5.95 5.60 -15.89
N ILE A 29 6.42 6.77 -16.33
CA ILE A 29 5.60 7.87 -16.83
C ILE A 29 5.70 7.99 -18.36
N ASP A 30 4.61 8.41 -18.99
CA ASP A 30 4.52 8.75 -20.42
C ASP A 30 3.76 10.08 -20.52
N ASN A 31 4.37 11.10 -21.14
CA ASN A 31 3.82 12.46 -21.23
C ASN A 31 3.34 13.06 -19.89
N GLY A 32 4.13 12.88 -18.83
CA GLY A 32 3.84 13.40 -17.48
C GLY A 32 2.73 12.64 -16.74
N LYS A 33 2.23 11.53 -17.29
CA LYS A 33 1.21 10.69 -16.65
C LYS A 33 1.78 9.34 -16.23
N PRO A 34 1.46 8.83 -15.03
CA PRO A 34 1.80 7.47 -14.62
C PRO A 34 1.16 6.45 -15.56
N LEU A 35 1.96 5.51 -16.06
CA LEU A 35 1.51 4.46 -16.97
C LEU A 35 1.60 3.07 -16.31
N PHE A 36 2.75 2.76 -15.71
CA PHE A 36 2.98 1.48 -15.04
C PHE A 36 3.71 1.66 -13.72
N LYS A 37 3.46 0.73 -12.79
CA LYS A 37 4.28 0.55 -11.60
C LYS A 37 5.05 -0.75 -11.72
N VAL A 38 6.36 -0.67 -11.54
CA VAL A 38 7.25 -1.83 -11.43
C VAL A 38 7.72 -1.92 -9.99
N SER A 39 7.47 -3.06 -9.38
CA SER A 39 7.81 -3.35 -7.99
C SER A 39 8.35 -4.77 -7.91
N LYS A 40 9.28 -5.01 -6.98
CA LYS A 40 9.74 -6.36 -6.68
C LYS A 40 8.53 -7.22 -6.31
N TYR A 41 8.45 -8.42 -6.90
CA TYR A 41 7.38 -9.34 -6.54
C TYR A 41 7.54 -9.73 -5.06
N GLN A 42 6.52 -9.44 -4.28
CA GLN A 42 6.41 -9.88 -2.90
C GLN A 42 5.18 -10.75 -2.80
N LYS A 43 5.33 -11.90 -2.13
CA LYS A 43 4.18 -12.71 -1.76
C LYS A 43 3.33 -11.87 -0.82
N SER A 44 2.13 -11.48 -1.26
CA SER A 44 1.21 -10.75 -0.40
C SER A 44 0.82 -11.67 0.75
N VAL A 45 1.02 -11.18 1.97
CA VAL A 45 0.49 -11.84 3.16
C VAL A 45 -1.01 -11.58 3.15
N SER A 46 -1.81 -12.63 3.27
CA SER A 46 -3.27 -12.47 3.26
C SER A 46 -3.72 -11.62 4.46
N THR A 47 -4.85 -10.91 4.34
CA THR A 47 -5.46 -10.20 5.47
C THR A 47 -5.67 -11.15 6.66
N ARG A 48 -5.97 -12.42 6.38
CA ARG A 48 -6.11 -13.45 7.43
C ARG A 48 -4.80 -13.63 8.21
N GLU A 49 -3.67 -13.72 7.52
CA GLU A 49 -2.34 -13.91 8.13
C GLU A 49 -1.84 -12.64 8.80
N LEU A 50 -1.97 -11.48 8.14
CA LEU A 50 -1.58 -10.16 8.69
C LEU A 50 -2.25 -9.88 10.03
N PHE A 51 -3.55 -10.16 10.13
CA PHE A 51 -4.35 -9.90 11.33
C PHE A 51 -4.52 -11.13 12.23
N ALA A 52 -3.89 -12.26 11.92
CA ALA A 52 -3.97 -13.47 12.75
C ALA A 52 -3.59 -13.21 14.22
N PRO A 53 -2.53 -12.43 14.54
CA PRO A 53 -2.16 -12.14 15.92
C PRO A 53 -3.16 -11.27 16.70
N LEU A 54 -4.09 -10.60 16.00
CA LEU A 54 -5.06 -9.67 16.59
C LEU A 54 -6.45 -10.31 16.78
N ARG A 55 -6.74 -11.43 16.10
CA ARG A 55 -8.01 -12.16 16.26
C ARG A 55 -8.19 -12.63 17.71
N GLY A 56 -9.41 -12.46 18.23
CA GLY A 56 -9.76 -12.87 19.60
C GLY A 56 -9.19 -11.97 20.70
N LYS A 57 -8.49 -10.88 20.36
CA LYS A 57 -7.95 -9.90 21.32
C LYS A 57 -8.83 -8.65 21.45
N VAL A 58 -10.05 -8.69 20.92
CA VAL A 58 -11.00 -7.57 21.06
C VAL A 58 -11.37 -7.43 22.53
N LYS A 59 -11.23 -6.22 23.07
CA LYS A 59 -11.71 -5.84 24.40
C LYS A 59 -12.74 -4.73 24.20
N TYR A 60 -13.94 -4.96 24.73
CA TYR A 60 -15.00 -3.97 24.76
C TYR A 60 -14.89 -3.21 26.08
N TYR A 61 -14.75 -1.90 26.00
CA TYR A 61 -14.72 -1.02 27.17
C TYR A 61 -16.09 -0.43 27.50
N GLU A 62 -17.03 -0.54 26.55
CA GLU A 62 -18.40 -0.07 26.65
C GLU A 62 -19.34 -1.10 26.01
N ASP A 63 -20.63 -1.01 26.33
CA ASP A 63 -21.65 -1.85 25.70
C ASP A 63 -21.83 -1.42 24.24
N LEU A 64 -21.65 -2.38 23.32
CA LEU A 64 -21.77 -2.23 21.87
C LEU A 64 -23.14 -1.73 21.40
N MET A 65 -24.16 -1.92 22.22
CA MET A 65 -25.52 -1.47 21.93
C MET A 65 -25.78 -0.05 22.46
N THR A 66 -24.82 0.56 23.16
CA THR A 66 -24.94 1.94 23.64
C THR A 66 -24.89 2.90 22.45
N PRO A 67 -25.88 3.79 22.29
CA PRO A 67 -25.84 4.81 21.27
C PRO A 67 -24.69 5.79 21.52
N THR A 68 -23.91 6.09 20.48
CA THR A 68 -22.78 7.02 20.56
C THR A 68 -23.17 8.45 20.18
N TRP A 69 -24.47 8.82 20.21
CA TRP A 69 -24.95 10.12 19.71
C TRP A 69 -24.24 11.31 20.35
N ASP A 70 -23.91 11.20 21.64
CA ASP A 70 -23.21 12.23 22.40
C ASP A 70 -21.74 12.44 21.95
N GLU A 71 -21.15 11.51 21.18
CA GLU A 71 -19.80 11.62 20.61
C GLU A 71 -19.77 12.37 19.26
N TRP A 72 -20.93 12.55 18.62
CA TRP A 72 -21.03 13.22 17.32
C TRP A 72 -21.47 14.67 17.54
N SER A 73 -20.65 15.62 17.09
CA SER A 73 -20.87 17.06 17.28
C SER A 73 -22.02 17.67 16.47
N GLU A 74 -22.78 16.85 15.72
CA GLU A 74 -23.99 17.31 15.05
C GLU A 74 -25.18 17.25 16.02
N VAL A 75 -25.30 18.33 16.80
CA VAL A 75 -26.54 18.70 17.46
C VAL A 75 -27.45 19.31 16.38
N LEU A 76 -28.57 18.67 16.09
CA LEU A 76 -29.64 19.24 15.28
C LEU A 76 -30.21 20.52 15.90
#